data_AF-A0A4U6D778-F1
#
_entry.id   AF-A0A4U6D778-F1
#
_cell.length_a   1.000
_cell.length_b   1.000
_cell.length_c   1.000
_cell.angle_alpha   90.00
_cell.angle_beta   90.00
_cell.angle_gamma   90.00
#
_symmetry.space_group_name_H-M   'P 1'
#
loop_
_entity.id
_entity.type
_entity.pdbx_description
1 polymer ?
#
loop_
_entity_poly.entity_id
_entity_poly.type
_entity_poly.pdbx_seq_one_letter_code
_entity_poly.pdbx_strand_id
1 'polypeptide(L)' 'MSYDSSLKAKWDYENVLDYAVGTADEKAREESKIEFVKNLLINTDFPVSKVAMLVEVTEQLVLQIQQELNEKK' A
#
# COMPACT_ATOMS: atom_id res chain seq x y z
N MET A 1 -10.51 38.90 -19.30
CA MET A 1 -9.58 37.76 -19.51
C MET A 1 -8.98 37.21 -18.21
N SER A 2 -9.31 37.71 -17.00
CA SER A 2 -8.75 37.18 -15.73
C SER A 2 -9.56 36.04 -15.09
N TYR A 3 -10.83 35.89 -15.46
CA TYR A 3 -11.73 34.90 -14.86
C TYR A 3 -11.41 33.46 -15.30
N ASP A 4 -11.11 33.25 -16.58
CA ASP A 4 -10.71 31.92 -17.08
C ASP A 4 -9.36 31.46 -16.55
N SER A 5 -8.42 32.38 -16.31
CA SER A 5 -7.10 32.02 -15.79
C SER A 5 -7.15 31.62 -14.31
N SER A 6 -8.03 32.24 -13.52
CA SER A 6 -8.19 31.89 -12.10
C SER A 6 -8.96 30.59 -11.91
N LEU A 7 -9.93 30.30 -12.79
CA LEU A 7 -10.61 29.01 -12.82
C LEU A 7 -9.64 27.88 -13.20
N LYS A 8 -8.87 28.05 -14.27
CA LYS A 8 -7.91 27.04 -14.72
C LYS A 8 -6.89 26.68 -13.64
N ALA A 9 -6.36 27.68 -12.93
CA ALA A 9 -5.40 27.45 -11.84
C ALA A 9 -6.01 26.66 -10.66
N LYS A 10 -7.30 26.85 -10.35
CA LYS A 10 -8.00 26.07 -9.31
C LYS A 10 -8.18 24.61 -9.73
N TRP A 11 -8.60 24.38 -10.97
CA TRP A 11 -8.75 23.04 -11.53
C TRP A 11 -7.42 22.29 -11.59
N ASP A 12 -6.35 22.96 -12.00
CA ASP A 12 -5.02 22.37 -12.03
C ASP A 12 -4.54 22.00 -10.61
N TYR A 13 -4.85 22.82 -9.60
CA TYR A 13 -4.53 22.54 -8.21
C TYR A 13 -5.34 21.39 -7.60
N GLU A 14 -6.66 21.36 -7.83
CA GLU A 14 -7.54 20.27 -7.39
C GLU A 14 -7.13 18.93 -8.02
N ASN A 15 -6.80 18.91 -9.31
CA ASN A 15 -6.32 17.70 -10.00
C ASN A 15 -5.01 17.17 -9.40
N VAL A 16 -4.08 18.06 -9.04
CA VAL A 16 -2.81 17.66 -8.41
C VAL A 16 -3.05 17.11 -6.99
N LEU A 17 -3.96 17.71 -6.24
CA LEU A 17 -4.34 17.22 -4.92
C LEU A 17 -5.03 15.86 -4.98
N ASP A 18 -6.00 15.68 -5.87
CA ASP A 18 -6.70 14.41 -6.05
C ASP A 18 -5.74 13.29 -6.48
N TYR A 19 -4.79 13.61 -7.37
CA TYR A 19 -3.73 12.68 -7.75
C TYR A 19 -2.81 12.34 -6.56
N ALA A 20 -2.43 13.33 -5.76
CA ALA A 20 -1.61 13.11 -4.57
C ALA A 20 -2.34 12.26 -3.51
N VAL A 21 -3.64 12.48 -3.30
CA VAL A 21 -4.46 11.70 -2.38
C VAL A 21 -4.64 10.27 -2.89
N GLY A 22 -4.95 10.08 -4.17
CA GLY A 22 -5.09 8.74 -4.76
C GLY A 22 -3.81 7.91 -4.66
N THR A 23 -2.65 8.51 -4.94
CA THR A 23 -1.36 7.83 -4.82
C THR A 23 -0.96 7.54 -3.37
N ALA A 24 -1.34 8.39 -2.42
CA ALA A 24 -1.14 8.16 -0.99
C ALA A 24 -2.02 7.01 -0.47
N ASP A 25 -3.29 6.97 -0.86
CA ASP A 25 -4.21 5.90 -0.48
C ASP A 25 -3.78 4.54 -1.03
N GLU A 26 -3.25 4.52 -2.26
CA GLU A 26 -2.74 3.28 -2.87
C GLU A 26 -1.52 2.74 -2.13
N LYS A 27 -0.57 3.61 -1.77
CA LYS A 27 0.58 3.25 -0.93
C LYS A 27 0.17 2.80 0.47
N ALA A 28 -0.79 3.49 1.11
CA ALA A 28 -1.28 3.10 2.44
C ALA A 28 -1.95 1.72 2.42
N ARG A 29 -2.63 1.36 1.32
CA ARG A 29 -3.18 0.01 1.13
C ARG A 29 -2.10 -1.04 0.96
N GLU A 30 -1.01 -0.74 0.26
CA GLU A 30 0.13 -1.66 0.14
C GLU A 30 0.85 -1.86 1.48
N GLU A 31 1.12 -0.77 2.20
CA GLU A 31 1.78 -0.81 3.51
C GLU A 31 0.95 -1.58 4.54
N SER A 32 -0.36 -1.36 4.59
CA SER A 32 -1.26 -2.08 5.49
C SER A 32 -1.33 -3.58 5.18
N LYS A 33 -1.27 -3.98 3.90
CA LYS A 33 -1.16 -5.40 3.52
C LYS A 33 0.15 -6.02 4.01
N ILE A 34 1.27 -5.32 3.85
CA ILE A 34 2.59 -5.80 4.30
C ILE A 34 2.60 -5.94 5.82
N GLU A 35 2.07 -4.96 6.55
CA GLU A 35 1.98 -5.00 8.01
C GLU A 35 1.08 -6.13 8.50
N PHE A 36 -0.03 -6.37 7.81
CA PHE A 36 -0.93 -7.48 8.11
C PHE A 36 -0.26 -8.85 7.86
N VAL A 37 0.53 -9.01 6.78
CA VAL A 37 1.34 -10.22 6.56
C VAL A 37 2.37 -10.41 7.68
N LYS A 38 3.07 -9.34 8.09
CA LYS A 38 4.03 -9.40 9.21
C LYS A 38 3.34 -9.83 10.51
N ASN A 39 2.19 -9.25 10.82
CA ASN A 39 1.42 -9.60 12.01
C ASN A 39 0.94 -11.06 11.98
N LEU A 40 0.52 -11.58 10.82
CA LEU A 40 0.16 -12.98 10.67
C LEU A 40 1.36 -13.90 10.89
N LEU A 41 2.52 -13.60 10.28
CA LEU A 41 3.74 -14.41 10.42
C LEU A 41 4.29 -14.40 11.86
N ILE A 42 4.07 -13.34 12.63
CA ILE A 42 4.53 -13.24 14.03
C ILE A 42 3.57 -13.95 15.00
N ASN A 43 2.26 -13.77 14.81
CA ASN A 43 1.26 -14.22 15.78
C ASN A 43 0.64 -15.58 15.45
N THR A 44 0.88 -16.13 14.26
CA THR A 44 0.28 -17.39 13.82
C THR A 44 1.32 -18.31 13.18
N ASP A 45 1.17 -19.63 13.37
CA ASP A 45 1.96 -20.67 12.70
C ASP A 45 1.33 -21.06 11.34
N PHE A 46 0.68 -20.13 10.65
CA PHE A 46 0.05 -20.43 9.37
C PHE A 46 1.10 -20.67 8.28
N PRO A 47 0.85 -21.66 7.38
CA PRO A 47 1.71 -21.85 6.23
C PRO A 47 1.61 -20.64 5.29
N VAL A 48 2.70 -20.36 4.58
CA VAL A 48 2.85 -19.25 3.62
C VAL A 48 1.68 -19.19 2.63
N SER A 49 1.23 -20.34 2.14
CA SER A 49 0.09 -20.44 1.20
C SER A 49 -1.22 -19.92 1.79
N LYS A 50 -1.47 -20.16 3.09
CA LYS A 50 -2.67 -19.67 3.77
C LYS A 50 -2.60 -18.17 4.03
N VAL A 51 -1.42 -17.65 4.36
CA VAL A 51 -1.19 -16.20 4.52
C VAL A 51 -1.37 -15.47 3.19
N ALA A 52 -0.81 -16.02 2.11
CA ALA A 52 -0.97 -15.51 0.75
C ALA A 52 -2.45 -15.43 0.34
N MET A 53 -3.22 -16.50 0.63
CA MET A 53 -4.67 -16.53 0.39
C MET A 53 -5.45 -15.48 1.21
N LEU A 54 -5.12 -15.31 2.51
CA LEU A 54 -5.84 -14.39 3.39
C LEU A 54 -5.66 -12.92 3.02
N VAL A 55 -4.51 -12.57 2.42
CA VAL A 55 -4.15 -11.19 2.09
C VAL A 55 -4.24 -10.92 0.58
N GLU A 56 -4.65 -11.93 -0.20
CA GLU A 56 -4.74 -11.88 -1.66
C GLU A 56 -3.43 -11.40 -2.32
N VAL A 57 -2.30 -11.89 -1.81
CA VAL A 57 -0.95 -11.60 -2.32
C VAL A 57 -0.26 -12.88 -2.76
N THR A 58 0.80 -12.74 -3.55
CA THR A 58 1.57 -13.88 -4.02
C THR A 58 2.38 -14.50 -2.89
N GLU A 59 2.57 -15.81 -2.93
CA GLU A 59 3.40 -16.53 -1.96
C GLU A 59 4.85 -16.02 -1.94
N GLN A 60 5.36 -15.56 -3.09
CA GLN A 60 6.69 -14.96 -3.21
C GLN A 60 6.84 -13.71 -2.33
N LEU A 61 5.83 -12.85 -2.26
CA LEU A 61 5.84 -11.64 -1.45
C LEU A 61 5.84 -11.98 0.04
N VAL A 62 5.06 -13.00 0.44
CA VAL A 62 5.06 -13.50 1.82
C VAL A 62 6.43 -14.08 2.21
N LEU A 63 7.09 -14.83 1.32
CA LEU A 63 8.43 -15.36 1.54
C LEU A 63 9.47 -14.25 1.70
N GLN A 64 9.40 -13.20 0.88
CA GLN A 64 10.29 -12.04 1.01
C GLN A 64 10.11 -11.35 2.36
N ILE A 65 8.86 -11.10 2.78
CA ILE A 65 8.56 -10.51 4.08
C ILE A 65 9.06 -11.40 5.23
N GLN A 66 8.91 -12.72 5.08
CA GLN A 66 9.40 -13.69 6.06
C GLN A 66 10.93 -13.68 6.18
N GLN A 67 11.64 -13.56 5.04
CA GLN A 67 13.09 -13.41 5.02
C GLN A 67 13.53 -12.10 5.68
N GLU A 68 12.93 -10.97 5.33
CA GLU A 68 13.21 -9.67 5.96
C GLU A 68 12.99 -9.69 7.48
N LEU A 69 11.94 -10.39 7.94
CA LEU A 69 11.65 -10.57 9.37
C LEU A 69 12.72 -11.40 10.09
N ASN A 70 13.25 -12.43 9.43
CA ASN A 70 14.33 -13.25 9.99
C ASN A 70 15.70 -12.56 9.94
N GLU A 71 15.97 -11.75 8.92
CA GLU A 71 17.22 -10.97 8.82
C GLU A 71 17.27 -9.81 9.83
N LYS A 72 16.11 -9.30 10.27
CA LYS A 72 16.01 -8.25 11.30
C LYS A 72 16.03 -8.77 12.74
N LYS A 73 15.96 -10.08 12.96
CA LYS A 73 16.08 -10.69 14.30
C LYS A 73 17.54 -10.92 14.67
#